data_AF-A0A4R2RE96-F1
#
_entry.id   AF-A0A4R2RE96-F1
#
_cell.length_a   1.000
_cell.length_b   1.000
_cell.length_c   1.000
_cell.angle_alpha   90.00
_cell.angle_beta   90.00
_cell.angle_gamma   90.00
#
_symmetry.space_group_name_H-M   'P 1'
#
loop_
_entity.id
_entity.type
_entity.pdbx_description
1 polymer ?
#
loop_
_entity_poly.entity_id
_entity_poly.type
_entity_poly.pdbx_seq_one_letter_code
_entity_poly.pdbx_strand_id
1 'polypeptide(L)'
;MTTVGYYCTGGYTETGGMDQFLHKVNDQVTWKRCFPAVTKPSPKLKRPDPTPVVSHNGITGEQLVTQMIDRLQKYGCDYDCILFIDDADCRFDGDLEAYQKWVEELQAQINRTLRREVPLYVLLASPEIEGWFLADWGNGFGKEYKQIKHALHAEIKKMFGDDASFSNLEHYGGPLANGACTSKISSQIQDIVTLCGDRYSKKSNGSAMLKQIVPNVVAQTCTAYFAPTYRMLAAL
;
A
#
# COMPACT_ATOMS: atom_id res chain seq x y z
N MET A 1 -7.13 -5.37 -23.76
CA MET A 1 -7.15 -5.45 -22.28
C MET A 1 -5.81 -4.92 -21.81
N THR A 2 -5.80 -3.84 -21.05
CA THR A 2 -4.57 -3.17 -20.59
C THR A 2 -3.86 -4.05 -19.57
N THR A 3 -2.56 -4.27 -19.73
CA THR A 3 -1.73 -5.02 -18.80
C THR A 3 -0.89 -4.06 -17.96
N VAL A 4 -1.01 -4.15 -16.64
CA VAL A 4 -0.27 -3.30 -15.70
C VAL A 4 0.67 -4.14 -14.84
N GLY A 5 1.97 -3.87 -14.95
CA GLY A 5 3.00 -4.49 -14.12
C GLY A 5 3.16 -3.72 -12.81
N TYR A 6 2.87 -4.36 -11.66
CA TYR A 6 2.95 -3.70 -10.36
C TYR A 6 4.14 -4.14 -9.51
N TYR A 7 4.70 -3.17 -8.80
CA TYR A 7 5.79 -3.29 -7.85
C TYR A 7 5.30 -2.75 -6.52
N CYS A 8 5.21 -3.59 -5.49
CA CYS A 8 4.79 -3.17 -4.16
C CYS A 8 5.83 -3.54 -3.08
N THR A 9 5.71 -2.93 -1.91
CA THR A 9 6.52 -3.27 -0.74
C THR A 9 6.47 -4.77 -0.44
N GLY A 10 7.59 -5.29 0.07
CA GLY A 10 7.72 -6.70 0.41
C GLY A 10 6.99 -7.13 1.69
N GLY A 11 6.03 -6.35 2.18
CA GLY A 11 5.32 -6.63 3.42
C GLY A 11 4.35 -7.82 3.31
N TYR A 12 4.05 -8.43 4.46
CA TYR A 12 3.10 -9.54 4.51
C TYR A 12 1.67 -9.12 4.11
N THR A 13 1.32 -7.86 4.37
CA THR A 13 0.01 -7.29 4.05
C THR A 13 -0.23 -7.30 2.55
N GLU A 14 0.68 -6.69 1.80
CA GLU A 14 0.62 -6.48 0.35
C GLU A 14 0.74 -7.80 -0.39
N THR A 15 1.68 -8.65 0.05
CA THR A 15 1.90 -9.96 -0.59
C THR A 15 0.67 -10.86 -0.53
N GLY A 16 -0.13 -10.74 0.54
CA GLY A 16 -1.33 -11.54 0.73
C GLY A 16 -2.62 -10.94 0.15
N GLY A 17 -2.73 -9.62 0.01
CA GLY A 17 -4.01 -8.95 -0.33
C GLY A 17 -4.00 -7.95 -1.49
N MET A 18 -2.83 -7.52 -1.97
CA MET A 18 -2.75 -6.43 -2.96
C MET A 18 -3.38 -6.80 -4.30
N ASP A 19 -3.24 -8.06 -4.71
CA ASP A 19 -3.79 -8.54 -5.99
C ASP A 19 -5.31 -8.43 -6.04
N GLN A 20 -5.99 -8.91 -4.98
CA GLN A 20 -7.44 -8.77 -4.86
C GLN A 20 -7.87 -7.31 -4.69
N PHE A 21 -7.04 -6.48 -4.05
CA PHE A 21 -7.29 -5.05 -3.94
C PHE A 21 -7.29 -4.37 -5.31
N LEU A 22 -6.27 -4.63 -6.15
CA LEU A 22 -6.16 -4.05 -7.49
C LEU A 22 -7.30 -4.51 -8.42
N HIS A 23 -7.77 -5.75 -8.29
CA HIS A 23 -8.97 -6.20 -9.01
C HIS A 23 -10.25 -5.44 -8.62
N LYS A 24 -10.34 -4.89 -7.40
CA LYS A 24 -11.43 -3.97 -7.02
C LYS A 24 -11.22 -2.55 -7.53
N VAL A 25 -9.99 -2.16 -7.86
CA VAL A 25 -9.69 -0.87 -8.49
C VAL A 25 -10.17 -0.88 -9.93
N ASN A 26 -9.84 -1.94 -10.67
CA ASN A 26 -10.29 -2.13 -12.04
C ASN A 26 -10.20 -3.63 -12.41
N ASP A 27 -11.34 -4.25 -12.71
CA ASP A 27 -11.42 -5.67 -13.07
C ASP A 27 -11.19 -5.93 -14.56
N GLN A 28 -11.15 -4.88 -15.38
CA GLN A 28 -10.84 -4.94 -16.82
C GLN A 28 -9.33 -4.87 -17.11
N VAL A 29 -8.51 -4.61 -16.09
CA VAL A 29 -7.04 -4.60 -16.19
C VAL A 29 -6.46 -5.98 -15.87
N THR A 30 -5.47 -6.40 -16.66
CA THR A 30 -4.64 -7.56 -16.32
C THR A 30 -3.51 -7.12 -15.40
N TRP A 31 -3.63 -7.41 -14.11
CA TRP A 31 -2.63 -7.09 -13.10
C TRP A 31 -1.51 -8.14 -13.06
N LYS A 32 -0.27 -7.70 -13.22
CA LYS A 32 0.92 -8.57 -13.18
C LYS A 32 1.83 -8.18 -12.02
N ARG A 33 1.95 -9.05 -11.01
CA ARG A 33 2.91 -8.85 -9.92
C ARG A 33 4.34 -8.98 -10.42
N CYS A 34 5.07 -7.87 -10.51
CA CYS A 34 6.47 -7.84 -10.91
C CYS A 34 7.41 -7.92 -9.70
N PHE A 35 7.01 -7.36 -8.56
CA PHE A 35 7.68 -7.45 -7.27
C PHE A 35 6.67 -7.24 -6.11
N PRO A 36 6.84 -7.90 -4.95
CA PRO A 36 7.82 -8.95 -4.66
C PRO A 36 7.48 -10.25 -5.39
N ALA A 37 8.52 -11.01 -5.76
CA ALA A 37 8.30 -12.36 -6.24
C ALA A 37 7.73 -13.23 -5.12
N VAL A 38 6.69 -14.00 -5.43
CA VAL A 38 6.12 -14.99 -4.52
C VAL A 38 6.52 -16.39 -4.95
N THR A 39 6.80 -17.24 -3.97
CA THR A 39 6.94 -18.68 -4.19
C THR A 39 5.57 -19.26 -4.52
N LYS A 40 5.49 -19.93 -5.68
CA LYS A 40 4.24 -20.57 -6.11
C LYS A 40 3.82 -21.63 -5.09
N PRO A 41 2.51 -21.78 -4.82
CA PRO A 41 2.00 -22.89 -4.05
C PRO A 41 2.46 -24.19 -4.69
N SER A 42 3.31 -24.95 -4.00
CA SER A 42 3.68 -26.29 -4.46
C SER A 42 2.73 -27.29 -3.81
N PRO A 43 2.01 -28.14 -4.58
CA PRO A 43 1.09 -29.14 -4.03
C PRO A 43 1.77 -30.06 -3.00
N LYS A 44 3.08 -30.31 -3.17
CA LYS A 44 3.91 -31.12 -2.27
C LYS A 44 4.14 -30.50 -0.88
N LEU A 45 3.93 -29.19 -0.71
CA LEU A 45 4.19 -28.47 0.54
C LEU A 45 2.93 -28.12 1.33
N LYS A 46 1.72 -28.50 0.86
CA LYS A 46 0.43 -28.15 1.49
C LYS A 46 0.33 -26.66 1.89
N ARG A 47 0.91 -25.75 1.11
CA ARG A 47 0.81 -24.31 1.35
C ARG A 47 -0.48 -23.80 0.71
N PRO A 48 -1.42 -23.24 1.50
CA PRO A 48 -2.68 -22.73 0.95
C PRO A 48 -2.44 -21.49 0.08
N ASP A 49 -1.42 -20.68 0.40
CA ASP A 49 -1.17 -19.39 -0.24
C ASP A 49 0.30 -19.22 -0.69
N PRO A 50 0.56 -18.39 -1.73
CA PRO A 50 1.90 -17.99 -2.12
C PRO A 50 2.62 -17.25 -0.99
N THR A 51 3.88 -17.61 -0.73
CA THR A 51 4.70 -16.89 0.28
C THR A 51 5.74 -16.02 -0.40
N PRO A 52 5.92 -14.74 0.00
CA PRO A 52 7.02 -13.93 -0.52
C PRO A 52 8.37 -14.58 -0.24
N VAL A 53 9.33 -14.37 -1.14
CA VAL A 53 10.72 -14.77 -0.91
C VAL A 53 11.25 -13.97 0.29
N VAL A 54 11.79 -14.64 1.30
CA VAL A 54 12.18 -14.05 2.60
C VAL A 54 13.10 -12.84 2.43
N SER A 55 14.02 -12.87 1.45
CA SER A 55 14.95 -11.77 1.17
C SER A 55 14.28 -10.50 0.63
N HIS A 56 13.00 -10.53 0.28
CA HIS A 56 12.26 -9.36 -0.16
C HIS A 56 11.49 -8.67 0.97
N ASN A 57 11.39 -9.28 2.15
CA ASN A 57 10.71 -8.68 3.28
C ASN A 57 11.42 -7.39 3.71
N GLY A 58 10.66 -6.32 3.89
CA GLY A 58 11.18 -5.01 4.32
C GLY A 58 11.77 -4.14 3.22
N ILE A 59 11.71 -4.57 1.95
CA ILE A 59 12.06 -3.70 0.81
C ILE A 59 10.93 -2.70 0.58
N THR A 60 11.22 -1.42 0.86
CA THR A 60 10.33 -0.27 0.69
C THR A 60 11.11 0.95 0.15
N GLY A 61 10.40 2.01 -0.24
CA GLY A 61 10.97 3.29 -0.66
C GLY A 61 12.07 3.16 -1.72
N GLU A 62 13.24 3.76 -1.46
CA GLU A 62 14.38 3.75 -2.40
C GLU A 62 14.90 2.35 -2.72
N GLN A 63 14.79 1.41 -1.78
CA GLN A 63 15.14 0.01 -2.08
C GLN A 63 14.14 -0.62 -3.05
N LEU A 64 12.86 -0.29 -2.93
CA LEU A 64 11.83 -0.75 -3.89
C LEU A 64 12.05 -0.13 -5.27
N VAL A 65 12.40 1.17 -5.34
CA VAL A 65 12.80 1.84 -6.59
C VAL A 65 13.98 1.10 -7.23
N THR A 66 15.03 0.83 -6.47
CA THR A 66 16.22 0.11 -6.93
C THR A 66 15.85 -1.28 -7.48
N GLN A 67 15.06 -2.05 -6.73
CA GLN A 67 14.58 -3.37 -7.17
C GLN A 67 13.73 -3.29 -8.44
N MET A 68 12.88 -2.28 -8.58
CA MET A 68 12.08 -2.08 -9.78
C MET A 68 12.98 -1.84 -10.99
N ILE A 69 13.92 -0.89 -10.89
CA ILE A 69 14.84 -0.53 -11.97
C ILE A 69 15.72 -1.72 -12.36
N ASP A 70 16.31 -2.44 -11.40
CA ASP A 70 17.15 -3.61 -11.66
C ASP A 70 16.37 -4.70 -12.43
N ARG A 71 15.10 -4.91 -12.08
CA ARG A 71 14.25 -5.89 -12.76
C ARG A 71 13.87 -5.43 -14.16
N LEU A 72 13.56 -4.15 -14.34
CA LEU A 72 13.29 -3.57 -15.67
C LEU A 72 14.52 -3.67 -16.58
N GLN A 73 15.72 -3.41 -16.05
CA GLN A 73 16.98 -3.57 -16.79
C GLN A 73 17.22 -5.03 -17.19
N LYS A 74 16.99 -5.97 -16.27
CA LYS A 74 17.30 -7.39 -16.49
C LYS A 74 16.30 -8.12 -17.37
N TYR A 75 15.01 -7.82 -17.22
CA TYR A 75 13.92 -8.59 -17.84
C TYR A 75 13.11 -7.78 -18.86
N GLY A 76 13.35 -6.47 -18.95
CA GLY A 76 12.53 -5.57 -19.75
C GLY A 76 11.15 -5.33 -19.15
N CYS A 77 10.24 -4.88 -20.01
CA CYS A 77 8.87 -4.49 -19.66
C CYS A 77 7.95 -4.98 -20.77
N ASP A 78 7.13 -5.99 -20.48
CA ASP A 78 6.18 -6.62 -21.41
C ASP A 78 4.72 -6.23 -21.12
N TYR A 79 4.51 -5.18 -20.34
CA TYR A 79 3.21 -4.59 -19.99
C TYR A 79 3.10 -3.16 -20.50
N ASP A 80 1.86 -2.66 -20.52
CA ASP A 80 1.50 -1.35 -21.09
C ASP A 80 1.84 -0.21 -20.13
N CYS A 81 1.71 -0.44 -18.81
CA CYS A 81 2.00 0.56 -17.78
C CYS A 81 2.65 -0.07 -16.54
N ILE A 82 3.36 0.76 -15.76
CA ILE A 82 3.95 0.41 -14.47
C ILE A 82 3.11 0.99 -13.35
N LEU A 83 2.86 0.19 -12.31
CA LEU A 83 2.29 0.65 -11.05
C LEU A 83 3.30 0.47 -9.92
N PHE A 84 3.68 1.56 -9.26
CA PHE A 84 4.51 1.57 -8.06
C PHE A 84 3.64 1.79 -6.82
N ILE A 85 3.78 0.92 -5.82
CA ILE A 85 2.96 0.93 -4.60
C ILE A 85 3.88 0.93 -3.38
N ASP A 86 3.77 1.95 -2.52
CA ASP A 86 4.64 2.12 -1.36
C ASP A 86 3.89 2.78 -0.19
N ASP A 87 4.31 2.51 1.04
CA ASP A 87 3.72 3.14 2.23
C ASP A 87 4.00 4.66 2.28
N ALA A 88 5.02 5.12 1.56
CA ALA A 88 5.57 6.48 1.59
C ALA A 88 6.19 6.89 2.93
N ASP A 89 5.76 6.37 4.08
CA ASP A 89 6.44 6.53 5.36
C ASP A 89 6.66 8.01 5.74
N CYS A 90 5.63 8.85 5.59
CA CYS A 90 5.71 10.32 5.83
C CYS A 90 6.76 11.06 4.97
N ARG A 91 7.30 10.43 3.90
CA ARG A 91 8.39 11.00 3.07
C ARG A 91 8.08 12.39 2.51
N PHE A 92 6.82 12.63 2.18
CA PHE A 92 6.39 13.89 1.57
C PHE A 92 5.67 14.80 2.56
N ASP A 93 5.02 14.27 3.59
CA ASP A 93 4.32 15.05 4.64
C ASP A 93 3.48 16.24 4.11
N GLY A 94 2.72 16.02 3.02
CA GLY A 94 1.93 17.06 2.37
C GLY A 94 2.65 17.92 1.33
N ASP A 95 3.96 17.78 1.16
CA ASP A 95 4.74 18.43 0.11
C ASP A 95 4.46 17.77 -1.26
N LEU A 96 3.41 18.26 -1.92
CA LEU A 96 2.98 17.78 -3.23
C LEU A 96 3.96 18.14 -4.34
N GLU A 97 4.75 19.22 -4.19
CA GLU A 97 5.76 19.61 -5.18
C GLU A 97 6.94 18.65 -5.15
N ALA A 98 7.44 18.32 -3.95
CA ALA A 98 8.47 17.29 -3.77
C ALA A 98 8.00 15.92 -4.28
N TYR A 99 6.74 15.56 -4.01
CA TYR A 99 6.13 14.34 -4.54
C TYR A 99 6.12 14.32 -6.07
N GLN A 100 5.59 15.37 -6.72
CA GLN A 100 5.53 15.45 -8.17
C GLN A 100 6.91 15.36 -8.82
N LYS A 101 7.88 16.09 -8.28
CA LYS A 101 9.27 16.04 -8.74
C LYS A 101 9.86 14.63 -8.64
N TRP A 102 9.62 13.94 -7.52
CA TRP A 102 10.07 12.55 -7.34
C TRP A 102 9.41 11.60 -8.36
N VAL A 103 8.12 11.76 -8.66
CA VAL A 103 7.42 10.96 -9.69
C VAL A 103 8.01 11.21 -11.07
N GLU A 104 8.28 12.47 -11.44
CA GLU A 104 8.89 12.84 -12.73
C GLU A 104 10.30 12.26 -12.89
N GLU A 105 11.12 12.33 -11.84
CA GLU A 105 12.46 11.76 -11.82
C GLU A 105 12.43 10.24 -11.99
N LEU A 106 11.49 9.56 -11.32
CA LEU A 106 11.29 8.11 -11.43
C LEU A 106 10.79 7.72 -12.83
N GLN A 107 9.83 8.45 -13.40
CA GLN A 107 9.35 8.27 -14.76
C GLN A 107 10.49 8.43 -15.79
N ALA A 108 11.34 9.45 -15.62
CA ALA A 108 12.51 9.67 -16.47
C ALA A 108 13.53 8.52 -16.35
N GLN A 109 13.74 8.00 -15.14
CA GLN A 109 14.63 6.86 -14.91
C GLN A 109 14.13 5.57 -15.59
N ILE A 110 12.82 5.30 -15.51
CA ILE A 110 12.16 4.19 -16.21
C ILE A 110 12.34 4.32 -17.72
N ASN A 111 12.05 5.50 -18.27
CA ASN A 111 12.14 5.74 -19.71
C ASN A 111 13.57 5.56 -20.23
N ARG A 112 14.58 6.05 -19.48
CA ARG A 112 16.00 5.80 -19.81
C ARG A 112 16.35 4.31 -19.75
N THR A 113 15.85 3.61 -18.74
CA THR A 113 16.09 2.18 -18.53
C THR A 113 15.52 1.32 -19.67
N LEU A 114 14.29 1.61 -20.08
CA LEU A 114 13.58 0.83 -21.11
C LEU A 114 13.81 1.35 -22.54
N ARG A 115 14.45 2.52 -22.69
CA ARG A 115 14.66 3.22 -23.97
C ARG A 115 13.36 3.44 -24.76
N ARG A 116 12.25 3.56 -24.04
CA ARG A 116 10.91 3.85 -24.56
C ARG A 116 10.09 4.47 -23.43
N GLU A 117 9.04 5.19 -23.80
CA GLU A 117 8.09 5.71 -22.82
C GLU A 117 7.19 4.57 -22.32
N VAL A 118 7.09 4.44 -21.00
CA VAL A 118 6.14 3.54 -20.33
C VAL A 118 5.46 4.32 -19.20
N PRO A 119 4.14 4.54 -19.24
CA PRO A 119 3.44 5.28 -18.20
C PRO A 119 3.67 4.69 -16.81
N LEU A 120 4.01 5.54 -15.86
CA LEU A 120 4.12 5.23 -14.44
C LEU A 120 2.90 5.76 -13.69
N TYR A 121 2.29 4.89 -12.88
CA TYR A 121 1.33 5.24 -11.85
C TYR A 121 1.96 5.00 -10.48
N VAL A 122 1.78 5.93 -9.54
CA VAL A 122 2.29 5.80 -8.17
C VAL A 122 1.14 5.84 -7.19
N LEU A 123 0.91 4.73 -6.49
CA LEU A 123 -0.16 4.57 -5.51
C LEU A 123 0.44 4.49 -4.11
N LEU A 124 0.43 5.61 -3.39
CA LEU A 124 1.02 5.68 -2.06
C LEU A 124 -0.01 5.44 -0.96
N ALA A 125 0.41 4.72 0.06
CA ALA A 125 -0.37 4.47 1.26
C ALA A 125 0.06 5.37 2.42
N SER A 126 0.17 6.69 2.18
CA SER A 126 0.68 7.61 3.20
C SER A 126 -0.24 7.66 4.44
N PRO A 127 0.30 7.60 5.66
CA PRO A 127 1.71 7.37 5.98
C PRO A 127 2.12 5.88 6.01
N GLU A 128 1.15 4.98 6.22
CA GLU A 128 1.28 3.52 6.13
C GLU A 128 -0.05 2.92 5.60
N ILE A 129 -0.02 1.71 5.04
CA ILE A 129 -1.22 1.01 4.56
C ILE A 129 -2.34 0.84 5.60
N GLU A 130 -2.01 0.86 6.90
CA GLU A 130 -3.00 0.95 7.97
C GLU A 130 -3.95 2.15 7.81
N GLY A 131 -3.50 3.24 7.21
CA GLY A 131 -4.33 4.38 6.86
C GLY A 131 -5.49 3.98 5.94
N TRP A 132 -5.25 3.17 4.91
CA TRP A 132 -6.34 2.70 4.04
C TRP A 132 -7.39 1.89 4.81
N PHE A 133 -6.97 1.12 5.82
CA PHE A 133 -7.90 0.35 6.67
C PHE A 133 -8.72 1.22 7.61
N LEU A 134 -8.16 2.35 8.06
CA LEU A 134 -8.87 3.36 8.83
C LEU A 134 -9.86 4.15 7.97
N ALA A 135 -9.43 4.56 6.78
CA ALA A 135 -10.25 5.29 5.81
C ALA A 135 -11.53 4.54 5.44
N ASP A 136 -11.44 3.22 5.22
CA ASP A 136 -12.62 2.36 5.10
C ASP A 136 -12.84 1.55 6.37
N TRP A 137 -13.13 2.23 7.49
CA TRP A 137 -13.39 1.61 8.78
C TRP A 137 -14.40 0.45 8.69
N GLY A 138 -15.46 0.62 7.89
CA GLY A 138 -16.55 -0.34 7.75
C GLY A 138 -16.15 -1.68 7.14
N ASN A 139 -15.13 -1.70 6.27
CA ASN A 139 -14.58 -2.93 5.69
C ASN A 139 -13.16 -3.27 6.17
N GLY A 140 -12.48 -2.36 6.86
CA GLY A 140 -11.19 -2.53 7.52
C GLY A 140 -11.36 -2.92 8.98
N PHE A 141 -10.81 -2.11 9.90
CA PHE A 141 -10.75 -2.42 11.32
C PHE A 141 -12.11 -2.72 11.96
N GLY A 142 -13.17 -2.00 11.58
CA GLY A 142 -14.51 -2.21 12.13
C GLY A 142 -15.11 -3.58 11.77
N LYS A 143 -14.69 -4.16 10.64
CA LYS A 143 -15.12 -5.49 10.19
C LYS A 143 -14.24 -6.61 10.72
N GLU A 144 -12.94 -6.36 10.83
CA GLU A 144 -11.98 -7.31 11.39
C GLU A 144 -12.22 -7.52 12.89
N TYR A 145 -12.45 -6.43 13.63
CA TYR A 145 -12.58 -6.45 15.09
C TYR A 145 -14.02 -6.23 15.58
N LYS A 146 -14.98 -7.03 15.06
CA LYS A 146 -16.42 -6.81 15.29
C LYS A 146 -16.82 -6.67 16.76
N GLN A 147 -16.17 -7.43 17.65
CA GLN A 147 -16.52 -7.48 19.08
C GLN A 147 -16.07 -6.23 19.83
N ILE A 148 -14.90 -5.68 19.46
CA ILE A 148 -14.30 -4.53 20.13
C ILE A 148 -14.44 -3.25 19.32
N LYS A 149 -15.09 -3.27 18.15
CA LYS A 149 -15.10 -2.17 17.17
C LYS A 149 -15.47 -0.81 17.77
N HIS A 150 -16.41 -0.75 18.71
CA HIS A 150 -16.83 0.52 19.30
C HIS A 150 -15.77 1.10 20.25
N ALA A 151 -15.18 0.25 21.09
CA ALA A 151 -14.07 0.64 21.98
C ALA A 151 -12.82 0.99 21.16
N LEU A 152 -12.47 0.14 20.19
CA LEU A 152 -11.33 0.33 19.29
C LEU A 152 -11.46 1.65 18.52
N HIS A 153 -12.63 1.94 17.94
CA HIS A 153 -12.86 3.19 17.23
C HIS A 153 -12.74 4.41 18.15
N ALA A 154 -13.26 4.31 19.38
CA ALA A 154 -13.18 5.39 20.35
C ALA A 154 -11.72 5.70 20.72
N GLU A 155 -10.89 4.69 20.96
CA GLU A 155 -9.47 4.89 21.27
C GLU A 155 -8.65 5.39 20.07
N ILE A 156 -8.89 4.86 18.87
CA ILE A 156 -8.19 5.31 17.67
C ILE A 156 -8.49 6.78 17.37
N LYS A 157 -9.74 7.23 17.52
CA LYS A 157 -10.09 8.65 17.30
C LYS A 157 -9.29 9.60 18.20
N LYS A 158 -8.95 9.19 19.42
CA LYS A 158 -8.11 10.01 20.32
C LYS A 158 -6.71 10.26 19.73
N MET A 159 -6.17 9.33 18.93
CA MET A 159 -4.91 9.53 18.21
C MET A 159 -4.99 10.69 17.22
N PHE A 160 -6.18 10.97 16.69
CA PHE A 160 -6.44 12.00 15.68
C PHE A 160 -7.18 13.21 16.26
N GLY A 161 -7.09 13.44 17.59
CA GLY A 161 -7.72 14.59 18.23
C GLY A 161 -9.26 14.54 18.21
N ASP A 162 -9.83 13.34 18.35
CA ASP A 162 -11.27 13.05 18.31
C ASP A 162 -11.96 13.29 16.95
N ASP A 163 -11.17 13.43 15.89
CA ASP A 163 -11.67 13.48 14.52
C ASP A 163 -12.22 12.10 14.08
N ALA A 164 -13.54 12.03 13.91
CA ALA A 164 -14.23 10.83 13.46
C ALA A 164 -14.13 10.60 11.94
N SER A 165 -13.64 11.57 11.18
CA SER A 165 -13.53 11.50 9.71
C SER A 165 -12.15 11.10 9.22
N PHE A 166 -11.15 11.05 10.11
CA PHE A 166 -9.74 10.82 9.79
C PHE A 166 -9.23 11.78 8.71
N SER A 167 -9.67 13.05 8.72
CA SER A 167 -9.33 14.06 7.72
C SER A 167 -7.83 14.36 7.65
N ASN A 168 -7.11 14.16 8.77
CA ASN A 168 -5.67 14.39 8.86
C ASN A 168 -4.83 13.09 8.74
N LEU A 169 -5.44 12.01 8.25
CA LEU A 169 -4.81 10.70 8.22
C LEU A 169 -3.49 10.67 7.46
N GLU A 170 -3.43 11.26 6.26
CA GLU A 170 -2.23 11.25 5.40
C GLU A 170 -1.06 12.09 5.95
N HIS A 171 -1.33 12.95 6.94
CA HIS A 171 -0.35 13.80 7.65
C HIS A 171 0.04 13.26 9.03
N TYR A 172 -0.49 12.10 9.39
CA TYR A 172 -0.16 11.49 10.67
C TYR A 172 1.27 10.96 10.63
N GLY A 173 1.96 11.03 11.76
CA GLY A 173 3.23 10.32 11.97
C GLY A 173 4.45 11.23 12.10
N GLY A 174 4.28 12.54 11.90
CA GLY A 174 5.34 13.54 12.05
C GLY A 174 6.44 13.39 10.99
N PRO A 175 7.61 14.04 11.19
CA PRO A 175 8.65 14.07 10.17
C PRO A 175 9.22 12.68 9.88
N LEU A 176 9.77 12.53 8.67
CA LEU A 176 10.56 11.36 8.28
C LEU A 176 11.86 11.29 9.11
N ALA A 177 12.09 10.17 9.79
CA ALA A 177 13.30 9.87 10.53
C ALA A 177 13.74 8.42 10.31
N ASN A 178 15.00 8.21 9.91
CA ASN A 178 15.57 6.87 9.64
C ASN A 178 14.75 6.04 8.62
N GLY A 179 14.17 6.70 7.62
CA GLY A 179 13.39 6.06 6.56
C GLY A 179 11.96 5.66 6.95
N ALA A 180 11.44 6.17 8.08
CA ALA A 180 10.05 5.96 8.50
C ALA A 180 9.48 7.22 9.18
N CYS A 181 8.16 7.29 9.37
CA CYS A 181 7.55 8.29 10.24
C CYS A 181 8.11 8.23 11.67
N THR A 182 8.35 9.38 12.31
CA THR A 182 8.69 9.41 13.76
C THR A 182 7.68 8.71 14.65
N SER A 183 6.40 8.78 14.32
CA SER A 183 5.31 8.05 14.97
C SER A 183 4.64 7.12 13.98
N LYS A 184 4.76 5.81 14.19
CA LYS A 184 4.13 4.81 13.32
C LYS A 184 2.68 4.58 13.72
N ILE A 185 1.76 4.74 12.77
CA ILE A 185 0.34 4.40 12.95
C ILE A 185 0.24 2.94 13.38
N SER A 186 0.98 2.08 12.70
CA SER A 186 0.88 0.64 12.92
C SER A 186 1.24 0.23 14.34
N SER A 187 2.28 0.82 14.95
CA SER A 187 2.65 0.55 16.34
C SER A 187 1.56 1.00 17.31
N GLN A 188 1.01 2.20 17.12
CA GLN A 188 -0.03 2.71 18.02
C GLN A 188 -1.34 1.92 17.90
N ILE A 189 -1.70 1.50 16.70
CA ILE A 189 -2.84 0.59 16.51
C ILE A 189 -2.61 -0.74 17.23
N GLN A 190 -1.39 -1.31 17.19
CA GLN A 190 -1.10 -2.55 17.95
C GLN A 190 -1.33 -2.36 19.45
N ASP A 191 -0.86 -1.25 20.00
CA ASP A 191 -1.03 -0.92 21.42
C ASP A 191 -2.50 -0.76 21.78
N ILE A 192 -3.27 -0.05 20.95
CA ILE A 192 -4.71 0.17 21.19
C ILE A 192 -5.52 -1.11 21.05
N VAL A 193 -5.25 -1.92 20.02
CA VAL A 193 -5.94 -3.21 19.85
C VAL A 193 -5.65 -4.12 21.06
N THR A 194 -4.41 -4.09 21.57
CA THR A 194 -4.01 -4.81 22.79
C THR A 194 -4.75 -4.27 24.03
N LEU A 195 -4.85 -2.96 24.17
CA LEU A 195 -5.62 -2.31 25.23
C LEU A 195 -7.10 -2.72 25.19
N CYS A 196 -7.66 -2.88 24.00
CA CYS A 196 -9.04 -3.34 23.79
C CYS A 196 -9.23 -4.85 23.99
N GLY A 197 -8.17 -5.60 24.33
CA GLY A 197 -8.23 -7.03 24.64
C GLY A 197 -8.07 -7.97 23.44
N ASP A 198 -7.54 -7.50 22.31
CA ASP A 198 -7.27 -8.31 21.12
C ASP A 198 -5.82 -8.13 20.62
N ARG A 199 -5.45 -8.66 19.45
CA ARG A 199 -4.11 -8.49 18.86
C ARG A 199 -4.16 -8.18 17.38
N TYR A 200 -3.36 -7.21 16.95
CA TYR A 200 -3.16 -6.89 15.55
C TYR A 200 -1.89 -7.52 14.98
N SER A 201 -2.03 -8.23 13.86
CA SER A 201 -0.93 -8.71 13.04
C SER A 201 -1.07 -8.18 11.62
N LYS A 202 -0.03 -7.46 11.14
CA LYS A 202 0.06 -7.03 9.74
C LYS A 202 -0.11 -8.21 8.77
N LYS A 203 0.44 -9.37 9.12
CA LYS A 203 0.42 -10.57 8.26
C LYS A 203 -0.97 -11.16 8.09
N SER A 204 -1.70 -11.40 9.18
CA SER A 204 -3.03 -12.01 9.09
C SER A 204 -4.12 -10.96 8.89
N ASN A 205 -4.24 -10.02 9.83
CA ASN A 205 -5.32 -9.04 9.85
C ASN A 205 -5.13 -8.00 8.75
N GLY A 206 -3.91 -7.49 8.55
CA GLY A 206 -3.62 -6.52 7.49
C GLY A 206 -3.96 -7.08 6.10
N SER A 207 -3.48 -8.29 5.79
CA SER A 207 -3.82 -8.96 4.52
C SER A 207 -5.33 -9.20 4.37
N ALA A 208 -6.02 -9.61 5.43
CA ALA A 208 -7.46 -9.81 5.40
C ALA A 208 -8.22 -8.50 5.14
N MET A 209 -7.84 -7.39 5.79
CA MET A 209 -8.46 -6.08 5.60
C MET A 209 -8.20 -5.54 4.20
N LEU A 210 -6.99 -5.69 3.65
CA LEU A 210 -6.67 -5.25 2.28
C LEU A 210 -7.57 -5.92 1.22
N LYS A 211 -7.90 -7.21 1.42
CA LYS A 211 -8.88 -7.93 0.59
C LYS A 211 -10.31 -7.40 0.74
N GLN A 212 -10.64 -6.76 1.86
CA GLN A 212 -12.00 -6.34 2.19
C GLN A 212 -12.30 -4.89 1.84
N ILE A 213 -11.36 -3.96 2.06
CA ILE A 213 -11.57 -2.52 1.85
C ILE A 213 -11.97 -2.16 0.42
N VAL A 214 -12.76 -1.11 0.24
CA VAL A 214 -13.26 -0.66 -1.05
C VAL A 214 -12.43 0.54 -1.51
N PRO A 215 -11.70 0.46 -2.65
CA PRO A 215 -10.84 1.55 -3.11
C PRO A 215 -11.54 2.91 -3.21
N ASN A 216 -12.78 2.93 -3.69
CA ASN A 216 -13.56 4.16 -3.80
C ASN A 216 -13.85 4.82 -2.44
N VAL A 217 -13.99 4.03 -1.37
CA VAL A 217 -14.19 4.55 -0.01
C VAL A 217 -12.88 5.12 0.53
N VAL A 218 -11.75 4.40 0.33
CA VAL A 218 -10.42 4.88 0.69
C VAL A 218 -10.12 6.23 0.03
N ALA A 219 -10.46 6.39 -1.26
CA ALA A 219 -10.26 7.62 -2.03
C ALA A 219 -11.08 8.84 -1.56
N GLN A 220 -12.07 8.65 -0.67
CA GLN A 220 -12.82 9.76 -0.08
C GLN A 220 -12.06 10.40 1.09
N THR A 221 -11.21 9.65 1.77
CA THR A 221 -10.41 10.11 2.91
C THR A 221 -8.95 10.37 2.52
N CYS A 222 -8.31 9.44 1.80
CA CYS A 222 -6.93 9.56 1.34
C CYS A 222 -6.90 10.32 0.00
N THR A 223 -6.90 11.65 0.08
CA THR A 223 -7.15 12.53 -1.07
C THR A 223 -5.89 13.07 -1.74
N ALA A 224 -4.77 13.15 -1.01
CA ALA A 224 -3.54 13.75 -1.49
C ALA A 224 -2.76 12.81 -2.41
N TYR A 225 -2.57 11.55 -2.00
CA TYR A 225 -1.70 10.63 -2.74
C TYR A 225 -2.47 9.45 -3.36
N PHE A 226 -3.40 8.85 -2.62
CA PHE A 226 -4.13 7.67 -3.09
C PHE A 226 -5.18 8.01 -4.16
N ALA A 227 -6.08 8.96 -3.86
CA ALA A 227 -7.23 9.24 -4.72
C ALA A 227 -6.89 9.66 -6.17
N PRO A 228 -5.87 10.50 -6.44
CA PRO A 228 -5.53 10.90 -7.80
C PRO A 228 -5.16 9.71 -8.67
N THR A 229 -4.24 8.86 -8.19
CA THR A 229 -3.80 7.68 -8.93
C THR A 229 -4.89 6.62 -9.03
N TYR A 230 -5.66 6.39 -7.97
CA TYR A 230 -6.82 5.50 -8.00
C TYR A 230 -7.79 5.85 -9.14
N ARG A 231 -8.14 7.13 -9.28
CA ARG A 231 -9.07 7.58 -10.34
C ARG A 231 -8.52 7.35 -11.74
N MET A 232 -7.22 7.52 -11.93
CA MET A 232 -6.57 7.23 -13.21
C MET A 232 -6.61 5.73 -13.52
N LEU A 233 -6.28 4.87 -12.55
CA LEU A 233 -6.28 3.42 -12.71
C LEU A 233 -7.70 2.85 -12.93
N ALA A 234 -8.70 3.41 -12.26
CA ALA A 234 -10.10 3.03 -12.42
C ALA A 234 -10.67 3.39 -13.80
N ALA A 235 -10.02 4.29 -14.55
CA ALA A 235 -10.43 4.73 -15.87
C ALA A 235 -9.68 4.03 -17.03
N LEU A 236 -8.73 3.14 -16.72
CA LEU A 236 -7.99 2.33 -17.71
C LEU A 236 -8.86 1.25 -18.36
#